data_AF-A0A4Q3RHQ3-F1
#
_entry.id   AF-A0A4Q3RHQ3-F1
#
_cell.length_a   1.000
_cell.length_b   1.000
_cell.length_c   1.000
_cell.angle_alpha   90.00
_cell.angle_beta   90.00
_cell.angle_gamma   90.00
#
_symmetry.space_group_name_H-M   'P 1'
#
loop_
_entity.id
_entity.type
_entity.pdbx_description
1 polymer ?
#
loop_
_entity_poly.entity_id
_entity_poly.type
_entity_poly.pdbx_seq_one_letter_code
_entity_poly.pdbx_strand_id
1 'polypeptide(L)'
;MFSASTIRLLRLPFSIFLSPLYLFALSQVQDIHWGKAMLIFFILHFLVYPASNGYNSYMDRDTQSIGGLEHPPLPSKELYHLTIIMDLLAVGLAFLVNPVFGLIMPLYIAASKAYSYRKIRLKRFPVIGYLTVIIFQGALTFWLVYQGSNAGNSLSVPWEGMIICALLIGGFYPLTQVYQHQQDLDDGVITISYK
;
A
#
# COMPACT_ATOMS: atom_id res chain seq x y z
N MET A 1 -12.63 -13.13 18.32
CA MET A 1 -12.00 -11.79 18.37
C MET A 1 -10.58 -11.92 17.86
N PHE A 2 -10.12 -11.02 17.00
CA PHE A 2 -8.73 -11.04 16.52
C PHE A 2 -7.76 -10.76 17.67
N SER A 3 -6.56 -11.32 17.60
CA SER A 3 -5.55 -11.09 18.62
C SER A 3 -5.05 -9.64 18.59
N ALA A 4 -4.59 -9.12 19.74
CA ALA A 4 -4.05 -7.77 19.82
C ALA A 4 -2.81 -7.58 18.92
N SER A 5 -2.01 -8.63 18.70
CA SER A 5 -0.88 -8.57 17.78
C SER A 5 -1.35 -8.47 16.32
N THR A 6 -2.38 -9.23 15.93
CA THR A 6 -3.01 -9.13 14.61
C THR A 6 -3.43 -7.69 14.32
N ILE A 7 -4.17 -7.05 15.25
CA ILE A 7 -4.68 -5.68 15.06
C ILE A 7 -3.52 -4.67 14.98
N ARG A 8 -2.49 -4.80 15.82
CA ARG A 8 -1.33 -3.89 15.81
C ARG A 8 -0.57 -3.97 14.49
N LEU A 9 -0.33 -5.17 13.97
CA LEU A 9 0.48 -5.39 12.76
C LEU A 9 -0.22 -4.98 11.45
N LEU A 10 -1.55 -4.81 11.47
CA LEU A 10 -2.27 -4.14 10.39
C LEU A 10 -1.89 -2.65 10.25
N ARG A 11 -1.38 -2.03 11.33
CA ARG A 11 -0.91 -0.64 11.34
C ARG A 11 -1.93 0.33 10.73
N LEU A 12 -3.16 0.30 11.24
CA LEU A 12 -4.25 1.16 10.75
C LEU A 12 -3.91 2.66 10.84
N PRO A 13 -3.30 3.19 11.92
CA PRO A 13 -2.88 4.59 11.96
C PRO A 13 -1.89 4.95 10.85
N PHE A 14 -0.95 4.05 10.54
CA PHE A 14 -0.01 4.24 9.44
C PHE A 14 -0.71 4.29 8.08
N SER A 15 -1.77 3.50 7.90
CA SER A 15 -2.58 3.53 6.69
C SER A 15 -3.27 4.89 6.50
N ILE A 16 -3.71 5.54 7.59
CA ILE A 16 -4.29 6.90 7.54
C ILE A 16 -3.24 7.97 7.22
N PHE A 17 -1.96 7.78 7.57
CA PHE A 17 -0.90 8.72 7.16
C PHE A 17 -0.69 8.79 5.63
N LEU A 18 -1.25 7.85 4.87
CA LEU A 18 -1.25 7.87 3.40
C LEU A 18 -2.43 8.67 2.81
N SER A 19 -3.34 9.18 3.65
CA SER A 19 -4.48 10.00 3.21
C SER A 19 -4.11 11.27 2.44
N PRO A 20 -2.95 11.95 2.64
CA PRO A 20 -2.59 13.10 1.83
C PRO A 20 -2.52 12.79 0.33
N LEU A 21 -2.08 11.59 -0.06
CA LEU A 21 -2.06 11.17 -1.47
C LEU A 21 -3.48 11.05 -2.03
N TYR A 22 -4.37 10.41 -1.26
CA TYR A 22 -5.77 10.27 -1.63
C TYR A 22 -6.45 11.63 -1.77
N LEU A 23 -6.26 12.51 -0.78
CA LEU A 23 -6.87 13.85 -0.76
C LEU A 23 -6.34 14.72 -1.89
N PHE A 24 -5.04 14.63 -2.19
CA PHE A 24 -4.46 15.30 -3.34
C PHE A 24 -5.04 14.78 -4.66
N ALA A 25 -5.12 13.45 -4.86
CA ALA A 25 -5.70 12.90 -6.07
C ALA A 25 -7.18 13.28 -6.24
N LEU A 26 -7.96 13.23 -5.16
CA LEU A 26 -9.37 13.61 -5.15
C LEU A 26 -9.55 15.11 -5.44
N SER A 27 -8.66 15.99 -4.95
CA SER A 27 -8.75 17.43 -5.20
C SER A 27 -8.51 17.80 -6.67
N GLN A 28 -7.92 16.91 -7.47
CA GLN A 28 -7.74 17.12 -8.91
C GLN A 28 -8.97 16.71 -9.73
N VAL A 29 -9.91 15.95 -9.14
CA VAL A 29 -11.12 15.49 -9.84
C VAL A 29 -12.09 16.65 -10.02
N GLN A 30 -12.46 16.92 -11.27
CA GLN A 30 -13.36 18.05 -11.62
C GLN A 30 -14.81 17.81 -11.19
N ASP A 31 -15.32 16.60 -11.40
CA ASP A 31 -16.68 16.20 -11.01
C ASP A 31 -16.63 14.92 -10.17
N ILE A 32 -16.85 15.07 -8.87
CA ILE A 32 -16.62 14.03 -7.87
C ILE A 32 -17.90 13.22 -7.64
N HIS A 33 -17.83 11.92 -7.92
CA HIS A 33 -18.80 10.96 -7.43
C HIS A 33 -18.48 10.54 -5.98
N TRP A 34 -19.03 11.29 -5.01
CA TRP A 34 -18.74 11.10 -3.58
C TRP A 34 -18.92 9.68 -3.04
N GLY A 35 -19.94 8.94 -3.50
CA GLY A 35 -20.13 7.54 -3.10
C GLY A 35 -18.94 6.64 -3.46
N LYS A 36 -18.40 6.78 -4.68
CA LYS A 36 -17.21 6.03 -5.12
C LYS A 36 -15.95 6.53 -4.43
N ALA A 37 -15.82 7.84 -4.23
CA ALA A 37 -14.71 8.41 -3.47
C ALA A 37 -14.62 7.80 -2.06
N MET A 38 -15.72 7.82 -1.29
CA MET A 38 -15.76 7.20 0.04
C MET A 38 -15.45 5.70 0.00
N LEU A 39 -15.96 4.98 -1.00
CA LEU A 39 -15.67 3.56 -1.18
C LEU A 39 -14.18 3.31 -1.46
N ILE A 40 -13.54 4.11 -2.32
CA ILE A 40 -12.11 4.00 -2.62
C ILE A 40 -11.28 4.31 -1.38
N PHE A 41 -11.66 5.35 -0.62
CA PHE A 41 -11.01 5.66 0.65
C PHE A 41 -11.05 4.46 1.60
N PHE A 42 -12.22 3.83 1.74
CA PHE A 42 -12.41 2.63 2.54
C PHE A 42 -11.53 1.47 2.04
N ILE A 43 -11.59 1.16 0.75
CA ILE A 43 -10.80 0.08 0.13
C ILE A 43 -9.30 0.28 0.40
N LEU A 44 -8.77 1.48 0.17
CA LEU A 44 -7.33 1.73 0.34
C LEU A 44 -6.91 1.72 1.81
N HIS A 45 -7.58 2.50 2.66
CA HIS A 45 -7.08 2.81 4.01
C HIS A 45 -7.47 1.76 5.05
N PHE A 46 -8.53 0.99 4.81
CA PHE A 46 -9.02 -0.01 5.76
C PHE A 46 -8.84 -1.45 5.27
N LEU A 47 -8.62 -1.67 3.97
CA LEU A 47 -8.37 -3.01 3.42
C LEU A 47 -6.95 -3.15 2.86
N VAL A 48 -6.62 -2.47 1.77
CA VAL A 48 -5.39 -2.72 1.01
C VAL A 48 -4.13 -2.35 1.79
N TYR A 49 -4.04 -1.12 2.34
CA TYR A 49 -2.84 -0.71 3.09
C TYR A 49 -2.65 -1.53 4.37
N PRO A 50 -3.70 -1.76 5.20
CA PRO A 50 -3.53 -2.60 6.37
C PRO A 50 -3.20 -4.06 6.03
N ALA A 51 -3.79 -4.64 4.97
CA ALA A 51 -3.46 -5.99 4.53
C ALA A 51 -2.03 -6.11 3.98
N SER A 52 -1.54 -5.07 3.30
CA SER A 52 -0.15 -4.97 2.86
C SER A 52 0.80 -4.93 4.06
N ASN A 53 0.52 -4.07 5.05
CA ASN A 53 1.31 -3.93 6.26
C ASN A 53 1.37 -5.22 7.10
N GLY A 54 0.22 -5.87 7.27
CA GLY A 54 0.09 -7.12 8.01
C GLY A 54 0.80 -8.27 7.30
N TYR A 55 0.68 -8.38 5.98
CA TYR A 55 1.37 -9.41 5.21
C TYR A 55 2.88 -9.22 5.19
N ASN A 56 3.35 -7.98 5.05
CA ASN A 56 4.76 -7.63 5.17
C ASN A 56 5.30 -8.07 6.53
N SER A 57 4.62 -7.71 7.63
CA SER A 57 5.00 -8.11 8.99
C SER A 57 5.01 -9.64 9.16
N TYR A 58 4.04 -10.36 8.56
CA TYR A 58 3.99 -11.83 8.60
C TYR A 58 5.20 -12.48 7.91
N MET A 59 5.62 -11.92 6.77
CA MET A 59 6.75 -12.43 6.00
C MET A 59 8.08 -12.09 6.66
N ASP A 60 8.24 -10.86 7.15
CA ASP A 60 9.53 -10.35 7.63
C ASP A 60 9.79 -10.71 9.10
N ARG A 61 8.73 -10.82 9.93
CA ARG A 61 8.84 -11.13 11.36
C ARG A 61 9.81 -10.20 12.08
N ASP A 62 9.73 -8.91 11.74
CA ASP A 62 10.60 -7.87 12.27
C ASP A 62 10.60 -7.84 13.80
N THR A 63 11.76 -7.56 14.39
CA THR A 63 11.93 -7.32 15.83
C THR A 63 12.38 -5.89 16.10
N GLN A 64 12.98 -5.23 15.11
CA GLN A 64 13.30 -3.80 15.14
C GLN A 64 12.09 -2.93 14.76
N SER A 65 12.25 -1.61 14.92
CA SER A 65 11.19 -0.65 14.62
C SER A 65 10.79 -0.70 13.14
N ILE A 66 9.47 -0.68 12.93
CA ILE A 66 8.83 -0.57 11.63
C ILE A 66 7.93 0.66 11.61
N GLY A 67 7.47 1.08 10.42
CA GLY A 67 6.58 2.24 10.30
C GLY A 67 5.39 2.18 11.25
N GLY A 68 5.33 3.11 12.22
CA GLY A 68 4.26 3.22 13.21
C GLY A 68 4.36 2.29 14.43
N LEU A 69 5.38 1.42 14.54
CA LEU A 69 5.59 0.54 15.70
C LEU A 69 7.09 0.43 16.05
N GLU A 70 7.45 0.84 17.26
CA GLU A 70 8.82 0.74 17.77
C GLU A 70 9.20 -0.72 18.11
N HIS A 71 8.28 -1.45 18.72
CA HIS A 71 8.45 -2.87 19.09
C HIS A 71 7.30 -3.70 18.50
N PRO A 72 7.40 -4.14 17.23
CA PRO A 72 6.35 -4.95 16.62
C PRO A 72 6.22 -6.31 17.31
N PRO A 73 5.00 -6.77 17.61
CA PRO A 73 4.79 -8.13 18.13
C PRO A 73 5.04 -9.17 17.03
N LEU A 74 5.30 -10.42 17.41
CA LEU A 74 5.43 -11.50 16.43
C LEU A 74 4.10 -11.76 15.69
N PRO A 75 4.16 -11.98 14.37
CA PRO A 75 2.97 -12.22 13.57
C PRO A 75 2.40 -13.64 13.77
N SER A 76 1.08 -13.76 13.68
CA SER A 76 0.34 -15.02 13.80
C SER A 76 -0.11 -15.54 12.43
N LYS A 77 -0.47 -16.83 12.33
CA LYS A 77 -1.14 -17.36 11.11
C LYS A 77 -2.49 -16.70 10.86
N GLU A 78 -3.17 -16.29 11.94
CA GLU A 78 -4.42 -15.52 11.87
C GLU A 78 -4.23 -14.21 11.09
N LEU A 79 -3.15 -13.47 11.32
CA LEU A 79 -2.82 -12.26 10.56
C LEU A 79 -2.68 -12.55 9.07
N TYR A 80 -1.99 -13.63 8.70
CA TYR A 80 -1.87 -14.03 7.28
C TYR A 80 -3.25 -14.24 6.65
N HIS A 81 -4.10 -15.07 7.26
CA HIS A 81 -5.45 -15.33 6.72
C HIS A 81 -6.30 -14.07 6.65
N LEU A 82 -6.22 -13.21 7.67
CA LEU A 82 -6.92 -11.93 7.68
C LEU A 82 -6.49 -11.06 6.50
N THR A 83 -5.19 -10.95 6.22
CA THR A 83 -4.70 -10.14 5.09
C THR A 83 -5.28 -10.64 3.76
N ILE A 84 -5.39 -11.95 3.56
CA ILE A 84 -5.97 -12.53 2.34
C ILE A 84 -7.47 -12.25 2.25
N ILE A 85 -8.21 -12.37 3.35
CA ILE A 85 -9.65 -12.04 3.38
C ILE A 85 -9.87 -10.56 3.04
N MET A 86 -9.03 -9.66 3.59
CA MET A 86 -9.08 -8.24 3.30
C MET A 86 -8.77 -7.94 1.84
N ASP A 87 -7.79 -8.61 1.24
CA ASP A 87 -7.46 -8.48 -0.18
C ASP A 87 -8.63 -8.92 -1.08
N LEU A 88 -9.23 -10.09 -0.78
CA LEU A 88 -10.38 -10.59 -1.54
C LEU A 88 -11.58 -9.64 -1.42
N LEU A 89 -11.83 -9.11 -0.23
CA LEU A 89 -12.88 -8.12 0.00
C LEU A 89 -12.58 -6.81 -0.75
N ALA A 90 -11.34 -6.35 -0.75
CA ALA A 90 -10.91 -5.17 -1.49
C ALA A 90 -11.16 -5.34 -3.00
N VAL A 91 -10.82 -6.49 -3.57
CA VAL A 91 -11.09 -6.82 -4.98
C VAL A 91 -12.60 -6.85 -5.25
N GLY A 92 -13.39 -7.52 -4.41
CA GLY A 92 -14.85 -7.58 -4.58
C GLY A 92 -15.50 -6.19 -4.55
N LEU A 93 -15.11 -5.34 -3.61
CA LEU A 93 -15.60 -3.96 -3.51
C LEU A 93 -15.07 -3.06 -4.62
N ALA A 94 -13.87 -3.31 -5.14
CA ALA A 94 -13.27 -2.57 -6.24
C ALA A 94 -14.13 -2.65 -7.53
N PHE A 95 -14.83 -3.76 -7.77
CA PHE A 95 -15.77 -3.87 -8.89
C PHE A 95 -17.02 -2.99 -8.74
N LEU A 96 -17.39 -2.59 -7.52
CA LEU A 96 -18.49 -1.63 -7.28
C LEU A 96 -18.10 -0.19 -7.63
N VAL A 97 -16.81 0.11 -7.74
CA VAL A 97 -16.31 1.41 -8.23
C VAL A 97 -16.50 1.48 -9.75
N ASN A 98 -15.87 0.53 -10.47
CA ASN A 98 -16.10 0.20 -11.88
C ASN A 98 -15.28 -1.05 -12.27
N PRO A 99 -15.56 -1.70 -13.42
CA PRO A 99 -14.83 -2.90 -13.84
C PRO A 99 -13.32 -2.72 -14.03
N VAL A 100 -12.86 -1.59 -14.57
CA VAL A 100 -11.42 -1.34 -14.79
C VAL A 100 -10.68 -1.23 -13.46
N PHE A 101 -11.25 -0.52 -12.50
CA PHE A 101 -10.74 -0.41 -11.13
C PHE A 101 -10.66 -1.81 -10.47
N GLY A 102 -11.72 -2.62 -10.61
CA GLY A 102 -11.75 -4.01 -10.15
C GLY A 102 -10.67 -4.90 -10.76
N LEU A 103 -10.32 -4.71 -12.03
CA LEU A 103 -9.26 -5.48 -12.71
C LEU A 103 -7.84 -5.03 -12.33
N ILE A 104 -7.64 -3.75 -12.02
CA ILE A 104 -6.34 -3.20 -11.60
C ILE A 104 -6.04 -3.51 -10.13
N MET A 105 -7.06 -3.62 -9.28
CA MET A 105 -6.87 -3.89 -7.84
C MET A 105 -6.07 -5.19 -7.56
N PRO A 106 -6.33 -6.34 -8.23
CA PRO A 106 -5.48 -7.52 -8.12
C PRO A 106 -4.02 -7.28 -8.49
N LEU A 107 -3.73 -6.45 -9.51
CA LEU A 107 -2.36 -6.12 -9.90
C LEU A 107 -1.65 -5.31 -8.80
N TYR A 108 -2.35 -4.33 -8.21
CA TYR A 108 -1.85 -3.57 -7.06
C TYR A 108 -1.49 -4.50 -5.90
N ILE A 109 -2.43 -5.37 -5.52
CA ILE A 109 -2.26 -6.30 -4.39
C ILE A 109 -1.12 -7.28 -4.71
N ALA A 110 -1.07 -7.84 -5.93
CA ALA A 110 -0.03 -8.76 -6.34
C ALA A 110 1.37 -8.14 -6.24
N ALA A 111 1.55 -6.89 -6.67
CA ALA A 111 2.81 -6.18 -6.53
C ALA A 111 3.20 -5.99 -5.06
N SER A 112 2.25 -5.56 -4.20
CA SER A 112 2.45 -5.45 -2.75
C SER A 112 2.84 -6.80 -2.11
N LYS A 113 2.21 -7.91 -2.51
CA LYS A 113 2.57 -9.25 -1.99
C LYS A 113 3.92 -9.69 -2.50
N ALA A 114 4.20 -9.55 -3.79
CA ALA A 114 5.49 -9.89 -4.41
C ALA A 114 6.65 -9.12 -3.77
N TYR A 115 6.40 -7.90 -3.29
CA TYR A 115 7.36 -7.10 -2.54
C TYR A 115 7.92 -7.84 -1.33
N SER A 116 7.06 -8.50 -0.54
CA SER A 116 7.43 -9.15 0.73
C SER A 116 7.54 -10.68 0.64
N TYR A 117 6.91 -11.31 -0.35
CA TYR A 117 6.81 -12.77 -0.44
C TYR A 117 8.18 -13.43 -0.54
N ARG A 118 8.50 -14.34 0.38
CA ARG A 118 9.83 -14.97 0.54
C ARG A 118 10.41 -15.61 -0.72
N LYS A 119 9.60 -16.04 -1.69
CA LYS A 119 10.10 -16.62 -2.96
C LYS A 119 10.37 -15.59 -4.07
N ILE A 120 9.83 -14.38 -3.98
CA ILE A 120 10.03 -13.30 -4.97
C ILE A 120 10.84 -12.16 -4.34
N ARG A 121 10.30 -11.56 -3.28
CA ARG A 121 10.94 -10.57 -2.40
C ARG A 121 11.56 -9.41 -3.17
N LEU A 122 10.75 -8.67 -3.94
CA LEU A 122 11.22 -7.54 -4.77
C LEU A 122 12.02 -6.52 -3.96
N LYS A 123 11.68 -6.37 -2.67
CA LYS A 123 12.39 -5.49 -1.73
C LYS A 123 13.88 -5.74 -1.60
N ARG A 124 14.34 -6.96 -1.92
CA ARG A 124 15.76 -7.33 -1.92
C ARG A 124 16.59 -6.47 -2.88
N PHE A 125 15.97 -6.00 -3.95
CA PHE A 125 16.64 -5.21 -4.99
C PHE A 125 16.37 -3.73 -4.75
N PRO A 126 17.39 -2.88 -4.53
CA PRO A 126 17.19 -1.51 -4.06
C PRO A 126 16.34 -0.68 -5.03
N VAL A 127 16.72 -0.70 -6.32
CA VAL A 127 16.01 0.07 -7.36
C VAL A 127 14.65 -0.53 -7.69
N ILE A 128 14.57 -1.85 -7.90
CA ILE A 128 13.30 -2.50 -8.27
C ILE A 128 12.29 -2.40 -7.12
N GLY A 129 12.73 -2.63 -5.88
CA GLY A 129 11.91 -2.47 -4.70
C GLY A 129 11.40 -1.04 -4.56
N TYR A 130 12.30 -0.05 -4.67
CA TYR A 130 11.92 1.37 -4.64
C TYR A 130 10.92 1.73 -5.73
N LEU A 131 11.20 1.36 -6.99
CA LEU A 131 10.31 1.62 -8.13
C LEU A 131 8.93 0.97 -7.93
N THR A 132 8.90 -0.25 -7.40
CA THR A 132 7.64 -0.93 -7.08
C THR A 132 6.81 -0.09 -6.12
N VAL A 133 7.41 0.44 -5.05
CA VAL A 133 6.67 1.24 -4.06
C VAL A 133 6.18 2.55 -4.67
N ILE A 134 7.02 3.34 -5.34
CA ILE A 134 6.60 4.66 -5.86
C ILE A 134 5.57 4.54 -6.99
N ILE A 135 5.66 3.50 -7.82
CA ILE A 135 4.71 3.27 -8.92
C ILE A 135 3.36 2.86 -8.34
N PHE A 136 3.33 1.88 -7.45
CA PHE A 136 2.07 1.34 -6.95
C PHE A 136 1.45 2.24 -5.88
N GLN A 137 2.20 2.56 -4.83
CA GLN A 137 1.68 3.34 -3.70
C GLN A 137 1.56 4.84 -4.03
N GLY A 138 2.32 5.33 -5.01
CA GLY A 138 2.27 6.73 -5.47
C GLY A 138 1.42 6.92 -6.73
N ALA A 139 2.01 6.65 -7.91
CA ALA A 139 1.40 6.96 -9.20
C ALA A 139 0.07 6.23 -9.45
N LEU A 140 0.02 4.93 -9.21
CA LEU A 140 -1.18 4.13 -9.44
C LEU A 140 -2.28 4.47 -8.43
N THR A 141 -1.94 4.78 -7.18
CA THR A 141 -2.89 5.30 -6.20
C THR A 141 -3.55 6.58 -6.69
N PHE A 142 -2.78 7.53 -7.23
CA PHE A 142 -3.34 8.74 -7.81
C PHE A 142 -4.33 8.41 -8.93
N TRP A 143 -3.91 7.56 -9.88
CA TRP A 143 -4.74 7.15 -11.01
C TRP A 143 -6.04 6.48 -10.55
N LEU A 144 -5.97 5.57 -9.58
CA LEU A 144 -7.12 4.85 -9.03
C LEU A 144 -8.13 5.81 -8.39
N VAL A 145 -7.65 6.74 -7.54
CA VAL A 145 -8.52 7.71 -6.88
C VAL A 145 -9.13 8.65 -7.90
N TYR A 146 -8.32 9.23 -8.80
CA TYR A 146 -8.81 10.17 -9.81
C TYR A 146 -9.86 9.52 -10.72
N GLN A 147 -9.54 8.39 -11.36
CA GLN A 147 -10.46 7.72 -12.28
C GLN A 147 -11.66 7.09 -11.58
N GLY A 148 -11.46 6.52 -10.39
CA GLY A 148 -12.53 5.86 -9.65
C GLY A 148 -13.54 6.85 -9.06
N SER A 149 -13.09 8.06 -8.70
CA SER A 149 -13.94 9.12 -8.15
C SER A 149 -14.53 10.06 -9.20
N ASN A 150 -14.05 10.05 -10.45
CA ASN A 150 -14.59 10.88 -11.52
C ASN A 150 -16.00 10.39 -11.93
N ALA A 151 -16.98 11.30 -11.92
CA ALA A 151 -18.35 11.01 -12.38
C ALA A 151 -18.47 10.99 -13.92
N GLY A 152 -17.52 11.63 -14.62
CA GLY A 152 -17.44 11.65 -16.07
C GLY A 152 -16.80 10.39 -16.67
N ASN A 153 -16.88 10.27 -18.00
CA ASN A 153 -16.34 9.14 -18.76
C ASN A 153 -14.93 9.40 -19.34
N SER A 154 -14.25 10.48 -18.90
CA SER A 154 -12.92 10.79 -19.41
C SER A 154 -11.90 9.76 -18.92
N LEU A 155 -11.10 9.25 -19.86
CA LEU A 155 -9.94 8.42 -19.54
C LEU A 155 -8.66 9.26 -19.35
N SER A 156 -8.74 10.57 -19.57
CA SER A 156 -7.61 11.47 -19.41
C SER A 156 -7.34 11.71 -17.93
N VAL A 157 -6.17 11.25 -17.48
CA VAL A 157 -5.66 11.47 -16.12
C VAL A 157 -4.52 12.47 -16.20
N PRO A 158 -4.45 13.49 -15.31
CA PRO A 158 -3.31 14.39 -15.24
C PRO A 158 -2.08 13.61 -14.79
N TRP A 159 -1.16 13.35 -15.72
CA TRP A 159 0.03 12.53 -15.52
C TRP A 159 1.02 13.20 -14.55
N GLU A 160 0.99 14.53 -14.46
CA GLU A 160 1.75 15.33 -13.52
C GLU A 160 1.39 14.95 -12.07
N GLY A 161 0.10 14.75 -11.80
CA GLY A 161 -0.38 14.31 -10.49
C GLY A 161 0.13 12.93 -10.10
N MET A 162 0.23 12.01 -11.07
CA MET A 162 0.82 10.69 -10.87
C MET A 162 2.31 10.78 -10.51
N ILE A 163 3.07 11.64 -11.22
CA ILE A 163 4.49 11.87 -10.93
C ILE A 163 4.67 12.50 -9.55
N ILE A 164 3.85 13.50 -9.19
CA ILE A 164 3.92 14.15 -7.88
C ILE A 164 3.70 13.11 -6.76
N CYS A 165 2.68 12.26 -6.86
CA CYS A 165 2.45 11.21 -5.86
C CYS A 165 3.58 10.17 -5.82
N ALA A 166 4.15 9.79 -6.97
CA ALA A 166 5.30 8.90 -7.01
C ALA A 166 6.52 9.51 -6.31
N LEU A 167 6.84 10.78 -6.57
CA LEU A 167 7.95 11.48 -5.95
C LEU A 167 7.73 11.73 -4.46
N LEU A 168 6.50 12.03 -4.04
CA LEU A 168 6.15 12.19 -2.62
C LEU A 168 6.42 10.91 -1.84
N ILE A 169 5.96 9.76 -2.35
CA ILE A 169 6.30 8.45 -1.78
C ILE A 169 7.79 8.17 -1.91
N GLY A 170 8.39 8.54 -3.03
CA GLY A 170 9.80 8.37 -3.29
C GLY A 170 10.73 9.12 -2.34
N GLY A 171 10.29 10.25 -1.79
CA GLY A 171 11.03 11.01 -0.77
C GLY A 171 10.84 10.42 0.63
N PHE A 172 9.64 9.97 0.98
CA PHE A 172 9.36 9.45 2.32
C PHE A 172 9.78 8.00 2.52
N TYR A 173 9.63 7.16 1.49
CA TYR A 173 9.85 5.72 1.60
C TYR A 173 11.27 5.31 2.01
N PRO A 174 12.36 5.94 1.50
CA PRO A 174 13.70 5.64 1.97
C PRO A 174 13.90 5.89 3.48
N LEU A 175 13.18 6.86 4.05
CA LEU A 175 13.25 7.18 5.49
C LEU A 175 12.70 6.03 6.35
N THR A 176 11.69 5.30 5.86
CA THR A 176 11.14 4.16 6.59
C THR A 176 12.12 2.99 6.67
N GLN A 177 13.12 2.94 5.79
CA GLN A 177 14.12 1.86 5.72
C GLN A 177 15.31 2.09 6.67
N VAL A 178 15.57 3.33 7.10
CA VAL A 178 16.76 3.69 7.89
C VAL A 178 16.81 2.95 9.23
N TYR A 179 15.64 2.67 9.84
CA TYR A 179 15.55 1.98 11.11
C TYR A 179 15.83 0.47 11.01
N GLN A 180 15.83 -0.09 9.81
CA GLN A 180 15.85 -1.54 9.57
C GLN A 180 17.10 -2.01 8.83
N HIS A 181 18.09 -1.13 8.56
CA HIS A 181 19.26 -1.47 7.74
C HIS A 181 19.97 -2.74 8.19
N GLN A 182 20.29 -2.88 9.48
CA GLN A 182 20.99 -4.06 9.97
C GLN A 182 20.14 -5.33 9.81
N GLN A 183 18.87 -5.29 10.21
CA GLN A 183 17.98 -6.44 10.12
C GLN A 183 17.66 -6.84 8.67
N ASP A 184 17.51 -5.86 7.77
CA ASP A 184 17.33 -6.11 6.33
C ASP A 184 18.59 -6.75 5.73
N LEU A 185 19.79 -6.29 6.09
CA LEU A 185 21.05 -6.90 5.65
C LEU A 185 21.17 -8.36 6.13
N ASP A 186 20.85 -8.61 7.40
CA ASP A 186 20.88 -9.96 7.98
C ASP A 186 19.89 -10.89 7.26
N ASP A 187 18.79 -10.34 6.72
CA ASP A 187 17.79 -11.03 5.90
C ASP A 187 18.04 -10.93 4.37
N GLY A 188 19.28 -10.59 3.99
CA GLY A 188 19.75 -10.55 2.61
C GLY A 188 19.08 -9.48 1.73
N VAL A 189 18.54 -8.42 2.32
CA VAL A 189 17.86 -7.30 1.67
C VAL A 189 18.78 -6.09 1.66
N ILE A 190 18.98 -5.49 0.47
CA ILE A 190 19.70 -4.23 0.33
C ILE A 190 18.70 -3.19 -0.18
N THR A 191 18.40 -2.21 0.67
CA THR A 191 17.46 -1.14 0.37
C THR A 191 18.13 0.02 -0.37
N ILE A 192 17.31 0.93 -0.93
CA ILE A 192 17.84 2.10 -1.63
C ILE A 192 18.46 3.13 -0.69
N SER A 193 18.05 3.19 0.58
CA SER A 193 18.67 4.11 1.56
C SER A 193 19.94 3.58 2.20
N TYR A 194 20.29 2.31 1.95
CA TYR A 194 21.55 1.73 2.41
C TYR A 194 22.71 1.94 1.42
N LYS A 195 22.40 2.11 0.13
CA LYS A 195 23.38 2.35 -0.95
C LYS A 195 23.35 3.80 -1.41
#